data_AF-A0A9W6HFJ3-F1
#
_entry.id   AF-A0A9W6HFJ3-F1
#
_cell.length_a   1.000
_cell.length_b   1.000
_cell.length_c   1.000
_cell.angle_alpha   90.00
_cell.angle_beta   90.00
_cell.angle_gamma   90.00
#
_symmetry.space_group_name_H-M   'P 1'
#
loop_
_entity.id
_entity.type
_entity.pdbx_description
1 polymer ?
#
loop_
_entity_poly.entity_id
_entity_poly.type
_entity_poly.pdbx_seq_one_letter_code
_entity_poly.pdbx_strand_id
1 'polypeptide(L)' 'MQLWIGRMGGSSIDVCYEVFSPRGDEPQVCYARSTAVVVMVSTATGRPVRLTDEMRAAWAPVVGEPIVYARRR' A
#
# COMPACT_ATOMS: atom_id res chain seq x y z
N MET A 1 -3.66 -12.69 3.39
CA MET A 1 -3.35 -11.24 3.37
C MET A 1 -3.62 -10.72 1.97
N GLN A 2 -4.10 -9.49 1.85
CA GLN A 2 -4.30 -8.76 0.60
C GLN A 2 -3.56 -7.42 0.68
N LEU A 3 -2.98 -6.95 -0.43
CA LEU A 3 -2.22 -5.70 -0.50
C LEU A 3 -2.56 -4.94 -1.77
N TRP A 4 -2.54 -3.62 -1.69
CA TRP A 4 -2.71 -2.72 -2.84
C TRP A 4 -2.06 -1.36 -2.55
N ILE A 5 -1.87 -0.56 -3.59
CA ILE A 5 -1.39 0.82 -3.47
C ILE A 5 -2.61 1.74 -3.33
N GLY A 6 -2.74 2.41 -2.18
CA GLY A 6 -3.82 3.36 -1.92
C GLY A 6 -3.52 4.78 -2.39
N ARG A 7 -2.24 5.13 -2.50
CA ARG A 7 -1.79 6.45 -3.00
C ARG A 7 -0.37 6.38 -3.54
N MET A 8 -0.10 7.18 -4.57
CA MET A 8 1.26 7.40 -5.09
C MET A 8 1.62 8.88 -5.02
N GLY A 9 2.49 9.23 -4.09
CA GLY A 9 3.09 10.55 -3.96
C GLY A 9 4.24 10.77 -4.94
N GLY A 10 5.08 11.77 -4.69
CA GLY A 10 6.24 12.08 -5.54
C GLY A 10 7.34 11.03 -5.49
N SER A 11 7.69 10.59 -4.27
CA SER A 11 8.76 9.63 -3.96
C SER A 11 8.30 8.54 -3.00
N SER A 12 7.01 8.50 -2.70
CA SER A 12 6.43 7.57 -1.73
C SER A 12 5.16 6.94 -2.26
N ILE A 13 4.82 5.78 -1.72
CA ILE A 13 3.55 5.10 -1.93
C ILE A 13 2.95 4.72 -0.57
N ASP A 14 1.63 4.76 -0.50
CA ASP A 14 0.87 4.21 0.61
C ASP A 14 0.46 2.79 0.23
N VAL A 15 1.04 1.79 0.90
CA VAL A 15 0.70 0.37 0.73
C VAL A 15 -0.37 0.01 1.75
N CYS A 16 -1.58 -0.21 1.28
CA CYS A 16 -2.70 -0.68 2.09
C CYS A 16 -2.68 -2.21 2.15
N TYR A 17 -3.04 -2.77 3.29
CA TYR A 17 -3.11 -4.22 3.47
C TYR A 17 -4.17 -4.66 4.48
N GLU A 18 -4.63 -5.88 4.28
CA GLU A 18 -5.60 -6.57 5.13
C GLU A 18 -5.10 -7.96 5.52
N VAL A 19 -5.22 -8.25 6.81
CA VAL A 19 -4.87 -9.54 7.40
C VAL A 19 -6.16 -10.26 7.72
N PHE A 20 -6.32 -11.44 7.12
CA PHE A 20 -7.49 -12.29 7.27
C PHE A 20 -7.14 -13.54 8.09
N SER A 21 -8.18 -14.17 8.63
CA SER A 21 -8.10 -15.52 9.17
C SER A 21 -7.61 -16.54 8.10
N PRO A 22 -7.16 -17.74 8.52
CA PRO A 22 -6.71 -18.77 7.60
C PRO A 22 -7.70 -19.05 6.46
N ARG A 23 -7.18 -19.48 5.31
CA ARG A 23 -8.03 -19.91 4.18
C ARG A 23 -8.83 -21.14 4.58
N GLY A 24 -10.13 -21.13 4.33
CA GLY A 24 -11.05 -22.22 4.65
C GLY A 24 -12.02 -21.92 5.80
N ASP A 25 -11.81 -20.82 6.53
CA ASP A 25 -12.80 -20.35 7.50
C ASP A 25 -14.04 -19.78 6.78
N GLU A 26 -15.22 -20.15 7.26
CA GLU A 26 -16.52 -19.64 6.78
C GLU A 26 -17.30 -19.02 7.96
N PRO A 27 -17.42 -17.67 8.05
CA PRO A 27 -16.89 -16.67 7.11
C PRO A 27 -15.39 -16.42 7.30
N GLN A 28 -14.71 -15.99 6.22
CA GLN A 28 -13.35 -15.49 6.33
C GLN A 28 -13.34 -14.13 7.06
N VAL A 29 -12.63 -14.05 8.19
CA VAL A 29 -12.66 -12.86 9.06
C VAL A 29 -11.47 -11.95 8.76
N CYS A 30 -11.71 -10.65 8.56
CA CYS A 30 -10.65 -9.65 8.52
C CYS A 30 -10.28 -9.21 9.95
N TYR A 31 -9.05 -9.49 10.38
CA TYR A 31 -8.57 -9.16 11.73
C TYR A 31 -7.94 -7.77 11.81
N ALA A 32 -7.28 -7.34 10.74
CA ALA A 32 -6.60 -6.05 10.72
C ALA A 32 -6.58 -5.45 9.32
N ARG A 33 -6.67 -4.13 9.28
CA ARG A 33 -6.52 -3.30 8.09
C ARG A 33 -5.56 -2.16 8.42
N SER A 34 -4.56 -1.93 7.59
CA SER A 34 -3.54 -0.92 7.87
C SER A 34 -2.88 -0.40 6.59
N THR A 35 -2.18 0.73 6.71
CA THR A 35 -1.43 1.40 5.64
C THR A 35 0.01 1.57 6.11
N ALA A 36 0.96 1.19 5.25
CA ALA A 36 2.37 1.48 5.42
C ALA A 36 2.83 2.51 4.37
N VAL A 37 3.62 3.49 4.78
CA VAL A 37 4.23 4.45 3.85
C VAL A 37 5.60 3.92 3.44
N VAL A 38 5.80 3.72 2.14
CA VAL A 38 7.08 3.29 1.57
C VAL A 38 7.67 4.45 0.77
N VAL A 39 8.92 4.78 1.02
CA VAL A 39 9.66 5.82 0.28
C VAL A 39 10.69 5.16 -0.63
N MET A 40 10.66 5.50 -1.91
CA MET A 40 11.65 5.06 -2.87
C MET A 40 12.93 5.87 -2.69
N VAL A 41 14.07 5.18 -2.57
CA VAL A 41 15.38 5.80 -2.36
C VAL A 41 16.40 5.26 -3.37
N SER A 42 17.41 6.08 -3.66
CA SER A 42 18.60 5.64 -4.38
C SER A 42 19.41 4.70 -3.50
N THR A 43 19.77 3.52 -4.02
CA THR A 43 20.62 2.56 -3.30
C THR A 43 22.05 3.08 -3.07
N ALA A 44 22.53 3.99 -3.92
CA ALA A 44 23.87 4.58 -3.80
C ALA A 44 23.94 5.67 -2.73
N THR A 45 22.88 6.46 -2.55
CA THR A 45 22.92 7.67 -1.69
C THR A 45 21.94 7.67 -0.53
N GLY A 46 20.97 6.74 -0.52
CA GLY A 46 19.86 6.72 0.43
C GLY A 46 18.87 7.88 0.27
N ARG A 47 19.08 8.79 -0.70
CA ARG A 47 18.20 9.94 -0.91
C ARG A 47 16.89 9.52 -1.59
N PRO A 48 15.75 10.12 -1.25
CA PRO A 48 14.49 9.88 -1.94
C PRO A 48 14.62 10.15 -3.45
N VAL A 49 14.03 9.28 -4.26
CA VAL A 49 13.96 9.42 -5.72
C VAL A 49 12.51 9.53 -6.16
N ARG A 50 12.26 10.29 -7.23
CA ARG A 50 10.91 10.43 -7.79
C ARG A 50 10.46 9.10 -8.40
N LEU A 51 9.19 8.77 -8.22
CA LEU A 51 8.54 7.70 -8.98
C LEU A 51 8.47 8.11 -10.45
N THR A 52 9.03 7.28 -11.34
CA THR A 52 8.98 7.52 -12.78
C THR A 52 7.58 7.22 -13.33
N ASP A 53 7.28 7.76 -14.52
CA ASP A 53 6.02 7.47 -15.20
C ASP A 53 5.87 5.99 -15.55
N GLU A 54 6.99 5.34 -15.90
CA GLU A 54 7.05 3.89 -16.13
C GLU A 54 6.66 3.09 -14.87
N MET A 55 7.21 3.44 -13.71
CA MET A 55 6.84 2.80 -12.43
C MET A 55 5.36 3.00 -12.13
N ARG A 56 4.84 4.21 -12.32
CA ARG A 56 3.41 4.51 -12.12
C ARG A 56 2.51 3.70 -13.04
N ALA A 57 2.88 3.59 -14.31
CA ALA A 57 2.15 2.79 -15.29
C ALA A 57 2.19 1.29 -14.94
N ALA A 58 3.36 0.78 -14.55
CA ALA A 58 3.53 -0.62 -14.15
C ALA A 58 2.72 -0.98 -12.89
N TRP A 59 2.53 -0.04 -11.98
CA TRP A 59 1.78 -0.24 -10.74
C TRP A 59 0.28 0.01 -10.85
N ALA A 60 -0.19 0.62 -11.94
CA ALA A 60 -1.61 0.90 -12.16
C ALA A 60 -2.55 -0.29 -11.89
N PRO A 61 -2.20 -1.56 -12.24
CA PRO A 61 -3.08 -2.72 -12.00
C PRO A 61 -3.32 -3.05 -10.52
N VAL A 62 -2.46 -2.59 -9.61
CA VAL A 62 -2.55 -2.87 -8.16
C VAL A 62 -2.91 -1.62 -7.35
N VAL A 63 -3.34 -0.55 -8.03
CA VAL A 63 -3.89 0.63 -7.38
C VAL A 63 -5.35 0.37 -7.00
N GLY A 64 -5.70 0.70 -5.78
CA GLY A 64 -7.06 0.56 -5.26
C GLY A 64 -7.43 1.73 -4.35
N GLU A 65 -8.65 1.70 -3.82
CA GLU A 65 -9.14 2.74 -2.92
C GLU A 65 -8.31 2.77 -1.62
N PRO A 66 -7.81 3.93 -1.18
CA PRO A 66 -7.11 4.02 0.10
C PRO A 66 -7.99 3.64 1.28
N ILE A 67 -7.36 3.16 2.36
CA ILE A 67 -8.08 2.88 3.60
C ILE A 67 -8.57 4.19 4.21
N VAL A 68 -9.89 4.32 4.36
CA VAL A 68 -10.51 5.43 5.10
C VAL A 68 -10.48 5.11 6.60
N TYR A 69 -9.65 5.84 7.33
CA TYR A 69 -9.61 5.75 8.79
C TYR A 69 -10.69 6.65 9.39
N ALA A 70 -11.50 6.10 10.28
CA ALA A 70 -12.27 6.93 11.19
C ALA A 70 -11.30 7.75 12.06
N ARG A 71 -11.52 9.07 12.15
CA ARG A 71 -10.75 9.91 13.08
C ARG A 71 -10.90 9.36 14.49
N ARG A 72 -9.80 8.96 15.12
CA ARG A 72 -9.73 8.80 16.57
C ARG A 72 -9.77 10.20 17.17
N ARG A 73 -10.82 10.54 17.94
CA ARG A 73 -10.85 11.73 18.79
C ARG A 73 -9.98 11.51 20.01
#